data_AF-A0A1S3WXY0-F1
#
_entry.id   AF-A0A1S3WXY0-F1
#
_cell.length_a   1.000
_cell.length_b   1.000
_cell.length_c   1.000
_cell.angle_alpha   90.00
_cell.angle_beta   90.00
_cell.angle_gamma   90.00
#
_symmetry.space_group_name_H-M   'P 1'
#
loop_
_entity.id
_entity.type
_entity.pdbx_description
1 polymer ?
#
loop_
_entity_poly.entity_id
_entity_poly.type
_entity_poly.pdbx_seq_one_letter_code
_entity_poly.pdbx_strand_id
1 'polypeptide(L)'
;MGKIDQTRMWKVGERVRATRPSGDLGPLYPFTAGVYVALMMAQIEILRKKGHSYSEIINESVIESVDSLNPFMHARGVSFMVDNCSTTARLGSRKWAPRFDYNLTQQALVAVDNNAPVNMDLMTNFVCDPVHEAIEVCAQLRPTVDISVPADADFVRPELRQTGN
;
A
#
# COMPACT_ATOMS: atom_id res chain seq x y z
N MET A 1 -0.90 19.94 -9.58
CA MET A 1 -1.77 18.76 -9.36
C MET A 1 -2.73 19.08 -8.23
N GLY A 2 -4.02 18.76 -8.35
CA GLY A 2 -5.00 19.00 -7.28
C GLY A 2 -4.79 18.09 -6.05
N LYS A 3 -5.48 18.42 -4.95
CA LYS A 3 -5.51 17.61 -3.72
C LYS A 3 -6.32 16.34 -3.93
N ILE A 4 -5.82 15.20 -3.45
CA ILE A 4 -6.45 13.88 -3.61
C ILE A 4 -7.10 13.34 -2.32
N ASP A 5 -7.01 14.11 -1.23
CA ASP A 5 -7.39 13.73 0.13
C ASP A 5 -8.54 14.60 0.68
N GLN A 6 -9.27 15.32 -0.18
CA GLN A 6 -10.37 16.18 0.26
C GLN A 6 -11.76 15.53 0.14
N THR A 7 -11.82 14.29 -0.35
CA THR A 7 -13.08 13.54 -0.49
C THR A 7 -13.51 12.86 0.82
N ARG A 8 -14.72 12.31 0.82
CA ARG A 8 -15.43 11.78 2.01
C ARG A 8 -14.57 10.91 2.91
N MET A 9 -13.93 9.87 2.37
CA MET A 9 -13.20 8.88 3.19
C MET A 9 -11.98 9.49 3.90
N TRP A 10 -11.33 10.50 3.29
CA TRP A 10 -10.17 11.14 3.86
C TRP A 10 -10.54 12.09 5.00
N LYS A 11 -11.69 12.76 4.91
CA LYS A 11 -12.29 13.51 6.03
C LYS A 11 -12.77 12.62 7.17
N VAL A 12 -13.22 11.41 6.87
CA VAL A 12 -13.43 10.38 7.91
C VAL A 12 -12.09 9.99 8.55
N GLY A 13 -11.05 9.76 7.74
CA GLY A 13 -9.71 9.42 8.22
C GLY A 13 -9.08 10.47 9.14
N GLU A 14 -9.30 11.77 8.87
CA GLU A 14 -8.90 12.85 9.78
C GLU A 14 -9.54 12.68 11.17
N ARG A 15 -10.84 12.40 11.23
CA ARG A 15 -11.56 12.17 12.50
C ARG A 15 -11.12 10.91 13.22
N VAL A 16 -10.88 9.81 12.49
CA VAL A 16 -10.35 8.56 13.07
C VAL A 16 -8.99 8.81 13.72
N ARG A 17 -8.08 9.52 13.03
CA ARG A 17 -6.74 9.82 13.54
C ARG A 17 -6.75 10.79 14.72
N ALA A 18 -7.69 11.73 14.77
CA ALA A 18 -7.79 12.71 15.86
C ALA A 18 -8.02 12.08 17.25
N THR A 19 -8.62 10.89 17.30
CA THR A 19 -8.88 10.15 18.55
C THR A 19 -8.10 8.82 18.63
N ARG A 20 -7.19 8.56 17.69
CA ARG A 20 -6.42 7.32 17.64
C ARG A 20 -5.33 7.33 18.73
N PRO A 21 -5.21 6.29 19.56
CA PRO A 21 -4.12 6.22 20.53
C PRO A 21 -2.76 6.08 19.83
N SER A 22 -1.69 6.52 20.51
CA SER A 22 -0.33 6.31 20.02
C SER A 22 -0.02 4.82 19.94
N GLY A 23 0.65 4.38 18.86
CA GLY A 23 1.00 2.97 18.64
C GLY A 23 -0.15 2.08 18.15
N ASP A 24 -1.32 2.64 17.85
CA ASP A 24 -2.43 1.89 17.25
C ASP A 24 -2.02 1.31 15.88
N LEU A 25 -2.24 0.01 15.69
CA LEU A 25 -1.92 -0.73 14.46
C LEU A 25 -3.14 -0.93 13.54
N GLY A 26 -4.33 -0.52 13.97
CA GLY A 26 -5.59 -0.80 13.31
C GLY A 26 -6.03 -2.27 13.38
N PRO A 27 -7.24 -2.57 12.87
CA PRO A 27 -7.75 -3.94 12.80
C PRO A 27 -7.21 -4.70 11.57
N LEU A 28 -7.02 -6.01 11.72
CA LEU A 28 -6.78 -6.92 10.59
C LEU A 28 -8.11 -7.41 10.01
N TYR A 29 -8.58 -6.78 8.95
CA TYR A 29 -9.82 -7.18 8.27
C TYR A 29 -9.53 -8.20 7.15
N PRO A 30 -10.04 -9.46 7.24
CA PRO A 30 -9.62 -10.54 6.33
C PRO A 30 -9.83 -10.25 4.84
N PHE A 31 -10.97 -9.63 4.48
CA PHE A 31 -11.28 -9.31 3.09
C PHE A 31 -10.32 -8.26 2.52
N THR A 32 -9.97 -7.23 3.30
CA THR A 32 -9.00 -6.21 2.89
C THR A 32 -7.60 -6.80 2.75
N ALA A 33 -7.20 -7.68 3.67
CA ALA A 33 -5.93 -8.40 3.56
C ALA A 33 -5.87 -9.23 2.28
N GLY A 34 -6.94 -9.96 1.95
CA GLY A 34 -7.05 -10.73 0.70
C GLY A 34 -6.87 -9.87 -0.55
N VAL A 35 -7.56 -8.73 -0.65
CA VAL A 35 -7.44 -7.82 -1.81
C VAL A 35 -6.02 -7.23 -1.92
N TYR A 36 -5.45 -6.77 -0.80
CA TYR A 36 -4.13 -6.14 -0.80
C TYR A 36 -3.02 -7.13 -1.16
N VAL A 37 -3.02 -8.32 -0.54
CA VAL A 37 -2.04 -9.38 -0.82
C VAL A 37 -2.19 -9.93 -2.23
N ALA A 38 -3.43 -10.09 -2.74
CA ALA A 38 -3.63 -10.51 -4.12
C ALA A 38 -3.01 -9.53 -5.13
N LEU A 39 -3.13 -8.22 -4.88
CA LEU A 39 -2.49 -7.20 -5.73
C LEU A 39 -0.96 -7.25 -5.63
N MET A 40 -0.42 -7.44 -4.43
CA MET A 40 1.02 -7.59 -4.20
C MET A 40 1.60 -8.79 -4.98
N MET A 41 0.96 -9.95 -4.88
CA MET A 41 1.36 -11.15 -5.62
C MET A 41 1.20 -10.98 -7.13
N ALA A 42 0.16 -10.29 -7.60
CA ALA A 42 -0.01 -10.00 -9.01
C ALA A 42 1.12 -9.10 -9.55
N GLN A 43 1.57 -8.10 -8.78
CA GLN A 43 2.70 -7.25 -9.17
C GLN A 43 4.01 -8.05 -9.24
N ILE A 44 4.28 -8.90 -8.23
CA ILE A 44 5.42 -9.81 -8.19
C ILE A 44 5.46 -10.67 -9.46
N GLU A 45 4.34 -11.31 -9.80
CA GLU A 45 4.24 -12.19 -10.96
C GLU A 45 4.45 -11.44 -12.29
N ILE A 46 3.92 -10.22 -12.41
CA ILE A 46 4.12 -9.39 -13.61
C ILE A 46 5.60 -9.08 -13.79
N LEU A 47 6.29 -8.62 -12.75
CA LEU A 47 7.71 -8.28 -12.83
C LEU A 47 8.58 -9.53 -13.06
N ARG A 48 8.25 -10.65 -12.41
CA ARG A 48 8.90 -11.96 -12.63
C ARG A 48 8.82 -12.36 -14.11
N LYS A 49 7.63 -12.29 -14.72
CA LYS A 49 7.43 -12.59 -16.15
C LYS A 49 8.11 -11.59 -17.08
N LYS A 50 8.42 -10.39 -16.60
CA LYS A 50 9.15 -9.37 -17.35
C LYS A 50 10.68 -9.46 -17.16
N GLY A 51 11.16 -10.45 -16.41
CA GLY A 51 12.59 -10.76 -16.29
C GLY A 51 13.33 -9.93 -15.24
N HIS A 52 12.61 -9.33 -14.30
CA HIS A 52 13.22 -8.59 -13.18
C HIS A 52 13.84 -9.54 -12.16
N SER A 53 14.86 -9.06 -11.44
CA SER A 53 15.52 -9.82 -10.37
C SER A 53 14.67 -9.86 -9.10
N TYR A 54 14.82 -10.89 -8.25
CA TYR A 54 14.05 -10.98 -7.01
C TYR A 54 14.28 -9.81 -6.07
N SER A 55 15.51 -9.30 -5.96
CA SER A 55 15.79 -8.14 -5.11
C SER A 55 15.03 -6.90 -5.56
N GLU A 56 14.95 -6.66 -6.86
CA GLU A 56 14.17 -5.55 -7.42
C GLU A 56 12.67 -5.78 -7.21
N ILE A 57 12.16 -6.97 -7.54
CA ILE A 57 10.75 -7.34 -7.37
C ILE A 57 10.29 -7.13 -5.92
N ILE A 58 11.07 -7.63 -4.97
CA ILE A 58 10.74 -7.60 -3.54
C ILE A 58 10.82 -6.18 -3.00
N ASN A 59 11.84 -5.39 -3.39
CA ASN A 59 11.90 -3.99 -2.96
C ASN A 59 10.71 -3.18 -3.48
N GLU A 60 10.42 -3.27 -4.78
CA GLU A 60 9.37 -2.48 -5.46
C GLU A 60 7.94 -2.93 -5.13
N SER A 61 7.76 -4.20 -4.76
CA SER A 61 6.41 -4.78 -4.55
C SER A 61 6.09 -5.07 -3.10
N VAL A 62 7.09 -5.13 -2.20
CA VAL A 62 6.90 -5.50 -0.80
C VAL A 62 7.55 -4.48 0.13
N ILE A 63 8.89 -4.41 0.15
CA ILE A 63 9.65 -3.67 1.18
C ILE A 63 9.36 -2.19 1.12
N GLU A 64 9.43 -1.55 -0.06
CA GLU A 64 9.17 -0.11 -0.16
C GLU A 64 7.74 0.23 0.30
N SER A 65 6.76 -0.64 0.00
CA SER A 65 5.40 -0.41 0.46
C SER A 65 5.29 -0.45 1.98
N VAL A 66 5.81 -1.49 2.64
CA VAL A 66 5.56 -1.71 4.08
C VAL A 66 6.53 -0.96 4.98
N ASP A 67 7.79 -0.77 4.56
CA ASP A 67 8.84 -0.15 5.39
C ASP A 67 8.99 1.35 5.13
N SER A 68 8.54 1.87 3.97
CA SER A 68 8.73 3.27 3.58
C SER A 68 7.41 4.02 3.37
N LEU A 69 6.54 3.55 2.48
CA LEU A 69 5.39 4.34 2.01
C LEU A 69 4.16 4.27 2.93
N ASN A 70 3.74 3.07 3.33
CA ASN A 70 2.56 2.85 4.17
C ASN A 70 2.61 3.61 5.51
N PRO A 71 3.77 3.74 6.21
CA PRO A 71 3.88 4.55 7.41
C PRO A 71 3.41 6.00 7.24
N PHE A 72 3.68 6.63 6.09
CA PHE A 72 3.18 7.99 5.80
C PHE A 72 1.66 8.01 5.62
N MET A 73 1.08 7.00 4.96
CA MET A 73 -0.37 6.90 4.83
C MET A 73 -1.04 6.69 6.20
N HIS A 74 -0.44 5.88 7.07
CA HIS A 74 -0.91 5.68 8.43
C HIS A 74 -0.83 6.95 9.28
N ALA A 75 0.23 7.75 9.11
CA ALA A 75 0.41 9.01 9.82
C ALA A 75 -0.65 10.04 9.43
N ARG A 76 -0.88 10.29 8.13
CA ARG A 76 -1.71 11.44 7.67
C ARG A 76 -2.57 11.21 6.42
N GLY A 77 -2.78 9.97 6.01
CA GLY A 77 -3.62 9.62 4.86
C GLY A 77 -2.88 9.72 3.51
N VAL A 78 -3.61 9.46 2.42
CA VAL A 78 -2.98 9.17 1.11
C VAL A 78 -2.13 10.29 0.54
N SER A 79 -2.52 11.57 0.72
CA SER A 79 -1.72 12.68 0.18
C SER A 79 -0.36 12.74 0.87
N PHE A 80 -0.28 12.41 2.16
CA PHE A 80 1.00 12.42 2.87
C PHE A 80 1.96 11.34 2.38
N MET A 81 1.46 10.21 1.89
CA MET A 81 2.28 9.23 1.19
C MET A 81 2.59 9.69 -0.25
N VAL A 82 1.56 9.87 -1.08
CA VAL A 82 1.70 10.09 -2.53
C VAL A 82 2.42 11.39 -2.85
N ASP A 83 2.05 12.49 -2.18
CA ASP A 83 2.57 13.81 -2.54
C ASP A 83 3.98 14.08 -1.99
N ASN A 84 4.48 13.24 -1.07
CA ASN A 84 5.89 13.25 -0.69
C ASN A 84 6.79 12.58 -1.75
N CYS A 85 6.26 11.67 -2.58
CA CYS A 85 7.00 11.05 -3.67
C CYS A 85 7.35 12.03 -4.81
N SER A 86 8.05 11.53 -5.84
CA SER A 86 8.45 12.31 -7.02
C SER A 86 7.24 12.79 -7.86
N THR A 87 7.45 13.75 -8.75
CA THR A 87 6.42 14.21 -9.70
C THR A 87 5.88 13.07 -10.57
N THR A 88 6.75 12.16 -11.02
CA THR A 88 6.36 10.98 -11.81
C THR A 88 5.44 10.06 -11.00
N ALA A 89 5.78 9.77 -9.75
CA ALA A 89 4.95 8.94 -8.87
C ALA A 89 3.60 9.62 -8.56
N ARG A 90 3.59 10.93 -8.31
CA ARG A 90 2.37 11.72 -8.04
C ARG A 90 1.40 11.72 -9.22
N LEU A 91 1.92 11.86 -10.45
CA LEU A 91 1.14 11.77 -11.68
C LEU A 91 0.67 10.33 -11.93
N GLY A 92 1.55 9.36 -11.71
CA GLY A 92 1.25 7.93 -11.84
C GLY A 92 0.10 7.50 -10.96
N SER A 93 0.19 7.78 -9.66
CA SER A 93 -0.88 7.47 -8.69
C SER A 93 -2.22 8.08 -9.13
N ARG A 94 -2.24 9.36 -9.51
CA ARG A 94 -3.47 10.05 -9.97
C ARG A 94 -4.06 9.46 -11.25
N LYS A 95 -3.21 8.97 -12.16
CA LYS A 95 -3.64 8.38 -13.42
C LYS A 95 -4.15 6.95 -13.25
N TRP A 96 -3.50 6.15 -12.40
CA TRP A 96 -3.71 4.70 -12.33
C TRP A 96 -4.58 4.25 -11.15
N ALA A 97 -4.62 4.98 -10.03
CA ALA A 97 -5.49 4.61 -8.90
C ALA A 97 -6.97 4.42 -9.29
N PRO A 98 -7.58 5.30 -10.12
CA PRO A 98 -8.96 5.08 -10.57
C PRO A 98 -9.15 3.80 -11.38
N ARG A 99 -8.11 3.28 -12.03
CA ARG A 99 -8.20 2.05 -12.84
C ARG A 99 -8.33 0.80 -11.95
N PHE A 100 -7.61 0.77 -10.82
CA PHE A 100 -7.73 -0.30 -9.84
C PHE A 100 -9.09 -0.26 -9.15
N ASP A 101 -9.55 0.92 -8.73
CA ASP A 101 -10.88 1.12 -8.14
C ASP A 101 -11.99 0.57 -9.06
N TYR A 102 -12.02 1.04 -10.32
CA TYR A 102 -13.04 0.62 -11.28
C TYR A 102 -12.97 -0.87 -11.58
N ASN A 103 -11.78 -1.45 -11.72
CA ASN A 103 -11.65 -2.88 -12.03
C ASN A 103 -12.11 -3.75 -10.84
N LEU A 104 -11.68 -3.41 -9.61
CA LEU A 104 -12.13 -4.12 -8.41
C LEU A 104 -13.64 -4.05 -8.28
N THR A 105 -14.23 -2.86 -8.45
CA THR A 105 -15.68 -2.67 -8.33
C THR A 105 -16.46 -3.39 -9.41
N GLN A 106 -16.00 -3.35 -10.66
CA GLN A 106 -16.74 -3.90 -11.80
C GLN A 106 -16.60 -5.42 -11.95
N GLN A 107 -15.50 -6.01 -11.45
CA GLN A 107 -15.18 -7.41 -11.68
C GLN A 107 -15.03 -8.18 -10.37
N ALA A 108 -14.06 -7.79 -9.53
CA ALA A 108 -13.72 -8.57 -8.34
C ALA A 108 -14.87 -8.61 -7.32
N LEU A 109 -15.44 -7.45 -6.99
CA LEU A 109 -16.57 -7.36 -6.05
C LEU A 109 -17.83 -8.02 -6.64
N VAL A 110 -18.07 -7.86 -7.94
CA VAL A 110 -19.18 -8.55 -8.63
C VAL A 110 -19.02 -10.07 -8.58
N ALA A 111 -17.81 -10.60 -8.71
CA ALA A 111 -17.56 -12.04 -8.57
C ALA A 111 -17.83 -12.53 -7.14
N VAL A 112 -17.45 -11.74 -6.13
CA VAL A 112 -17.75 -12.04 -4.72
C VAL A 112 -19.26 -12.04 -4.47
N ASP A 113 -19.98 -11.00 -4.92
CA ASP A 113 -21.43 -10.88 -4.75
C ASP A 113 -22.20 -12.02 -5.43
N ASN A 114 -21.67 -12.53 -6.55
CA ASN A 114 -22.21 -13.69 -7.26
C ASN A 114 -21.77 -15.04 -6.69
N ASN A 115 -21.06 -15.06 -5.55
CA ASN A 115 -20.50 -16.26 -4.95
C ASN A 115 -19.68 -17.11 -5.94
N ALA A 116 -18.85 -16.45 -6.76
CA ALA A 116 -17.95 -17.15 -7.66
C ALA A 116 -17.07 -18.14 -6.86
N PRO A 117 -16.86 -19.36 -7.39
CA PRO A 117 -16.09 -20.37 -6.67
C PRO A 117 -14.64 -19.91 -6.47
N VAL A 118 -14.06 -20.27 -5.33
CA VAL A 118 -12.65 -20.00 -5.04
C VAL A 118 -11.78 -20.79 -6.01
N ASN A 119 -10.82 -20.10 -6.64
CA ASN A 119 -9.82 -20.76 -7.47
C ASN A 119 -8.73 -21.36 -6.57
N MET A 120 -8.79 -22.68 -6.37
CA MET A 120 -7.86 -23.40 -5.49
C MET A 120 -6.43 -23.46 -6.04
N ASP A 121 -6.24 -23.34 -7.36
CA ASP A 121 -4.91 -23.26 -7.95
C ASP A 121 -4.24 -21.94 -7.58
N LEU A 122 -4.97 -20.82 -7.61
CA LEU A 122 -4.45 -19.53 -7.15
C LEU A 122 -4.08 -19.57 -5.66
N MET A 123 -4.89 -20.23 -4.84
CA MET A 123 -4.59 -20.40 -3.41
C MET A 123 -3.33 -21.25 -3.19
N THR A 124 -3.22 -22.36 -3.92
CA THR A 124 -2.05 -23.25 -3.83
C THR A 124 -0.79 -22.53 -4.31
N ASN A 125 -0.87 -21.86 -5.47
CA ASN A 125 0.24 -21.08 -6.01
C ASN A 125 0.65 -19.94 -5.07
N PHE A 126 -0.31 -19.28 -4.41
CA PHE A 126 0.00 -18.28 -3.40
C PHE A 126 0.76 -18.89 -2.23
N VAL A 127 0.26 -19.96 -1.61
CA VAL A 127 0.89 -20.56 -0.41
C VAL A 127 2.27 -21.13 -0.74
N CYS A 128 2.47 -21.64 -1.95
CA CYS A 128 3.72 -22.27 -2.39
C CYS A 128 4.63 -21.35 -3.21
N ASP A 129 4.34 -20.04 -3.35
CA ASP A 129 5.16 -19.17 -4.20
C ASP A 129 6.58 -19.03 -3.59
N PRO A 130 7.65 -19.28 -4.37
CA PRO A 130 9.03 -19.18 -3.88
C PRO A 130 9.43 -17.76 -3.47
N VAL A 131 8.64 -16.73 -3.81
CA VAL A 131 8.91 -15.36 -3.37
C VAL A 131 8.91 -15.22 -1.84
N HIS A 132 8.16 -16.06 -1.11
CA HIS A 132 8.08 -15.96 0.36
C HIS A 132 9.44 -16.20 1.02
N GLU A 133 10.14 -17.27 0.62
CA GLU A 133 11.49 -17.56 1.11
C GLU A 133 12.48 -16.46 0.69
N ALA A 134 12.35 -15.95 -0.54
CA ALA A 134 13.19 -14.85 -1.00
C ALA A 134 12.97 -13.56 -0.19
N ILE A 135 11.73 -13.26 0.22
CA ILE A 135 11.41 -12.14 1.12
C ILE A 135 12.06 -12.34 2.48
N GLU A 136 12.04 -13.55 3.04
CA GLU A 136 12.71 -13.85 4.32
C GLU A 136 14.21 -13.56 4.25
N VAL A 137 14.88 -13.94 3.15
CA VAL A 137 16.29 -13.63 2.93
C VAL A 137 16.52 -12.12 2.81
N CYS A 138 15.69 -11.41 2.04
CA CYS A 138 15.80 -9.95 1.93
C CYS A 138 15.56 -9.24 3.27
N ALA A 139 14.64 -9.76 4.10
CA ALA A 139 14.31 -9.19 5.40
C ALA A 139 15.49 -9.27 6.39
N GLN A 140 16.41 -10.23 6.23
CA GLN A 140 17.63 -10.29 7.05
C GLN A 140 18.60 -9.13 6.76
N LEU A 141 18.42 -8.42 5.64
CA LEU A 141 19.27 -7.31 5.22
C LEU A 141 18.64 -5.94 5.52
N ARG A 142 17.42 -5.89 6.09
CA ARG A 142 16.77 -4.62 6.44
C ARG A 142 17.45 -3.96 7.64
N PRO A 143 17.48 -2.61 7.72
CA PRO A 143 17.84 -1.93 8.96
C PRO A 143 16.99 -2.42 10.13
N THR A 144 17.58 -2.55 11.32
CA THR A 144 16.90 -3.08 12.51
C THR A 144 15.96 -2.08 13.19
N VAL A 145 15.75 -0.92 12.58
CA VAL A 145 14.94 0.18 13.11
C VAL A 145 13.87 0.53 12.10
N ASP A 146 12.61 0.45 12.51
CA ASP A 146 11.47 0.88 11.71
C ASP A 146 11.43 2.41 11.62
N ILE A 147 10.90 2.93 10.51
CA ILE A 147 10.77 4.39 10.33
C ILE A 147 9.75 4.96 11.33
N SER A 148 10.11 6.07 11.97
CA SER A 148 9.20 6.88 12.78
C SER A 148 8.72 8.08 11.97
N VAL A 149 7.45 8.05 11.53
CA VAL A 149 6.83 9.13 10.76
C VAL A 149 5.73 9.80 11.59
N PRO A 150 6.05 10.86 12.36
CA PRO A 150 5.03 11.59 13.11
C PRO A 150 4.17 12.48 12.19
N ALA A 151 2.99 12.87 12.66
CA ALA A 151 2.08 13.70 11.86
C ALA A 151 2.67 15.09 11.55
N ASP A 152 3.42 15.66 12.48
CA ASP A 152 4.12 16.93 12.40
C ASP A 152 5.54 16.81 11.82
N ALA A 153 5.86 15.71 11.11
CA ALA A 153 7.17 15.48 10.53
C ALA A 153 7.69 16.71 9.74
N ASP A 154 8.90 17.14 10.07
CA ASP A 154 9.60 18.30 9.51
C ASP A 154 10.51 17.93 8.33
N PHE A 155 10.86 16.66 8.20
CA PHE A 155 11.66 16.11 7.11
C PHE A 155 10.88 15.86 5.80
N VAL A 156 9.59 16.19 5.78
CA VAL A 156 8.75 16.09 4.57
C VAL A 156 8.85 17.33 3.69
N ARG A 157 8.26 17.25 2.48
CA ARG A 157 8.19 18.41 1.58
C ARG A 157 7.63 19.64 2.29
N PRO A 158 8.21 20.85 2.11
CA PRO A 158 7.78 22.05 2.82
C PRO A 158 6.27 22.33 2.76
N GLU A 159 5.65 22.09 1.60
CA GLU A 159 4.21 22.28 1.38
C GLU A 159 3.31 21.24 2.07
N LEU A 160 3.89 20.16 2.59
CA LEU A 160 3.19 19.09 3.33
C LEU A 160 3.46 19.15 4.84
N ARG A 161 4.39 19.98 5.30
CA ARG A 161 4.60 20.22 6.74
C ARG A 161 3.36 20.89 7.31
N GLN A 162 2.89 20.40 8.45
CA GLN A 162 1.91 21.16 9.23
C GLN A 162 2.71 22.14 10.07
N THR A 163 2.54 23.43 9.82
CA THR A 163 2.96 24.44 10.80
C THR A 163 2.06 24.26 12.01
N GLY A 164 2.64 24.03 13.19
CA GLY A 164 1.89 24.10 14.43
C GLY A 164 1.11 25.41 14.49
N ASN A 165 -0.16 25.34 14.91
CA ASN A 165 -0.85 26.51 15.42
C ASN A 165 -0.25 26.92 16.76
#